data_AF-A0A1V4RED9-F1
#
_entry.id   AF-A0A1V4RED9-F1
#
_cell.length_a   1.000
_cell.length_b   1.000
_cell.length_c   1.000
_cell.angle_alpha   90.00
_cell.angle_beta   90.00
_cell.angle_gamma   90.00
#
_symmetry.space_group_name_H-M   'P 1'
#
loop_
_entity.id
_entity.type
_entity.pdbx_description
1 polymer ?
#
loop_
_entity_poly.entity_id
_entity_poly.type
_entity_poly.pdbx_seq_one_letter_code
_entity_poly.pdbx_strand_id
1 'polypeptide(L)'
;MKKGFTLIELIVVIAIIAVLAAIVAPNAFKAIEKGKISATIGDYKSIKTAAMAYYADTGVWPADGTDKDTDPNGFVKDDAASGWDGPYLEKWPARANWGGDY
;
A
#
# COMPACT_ATOMS: atom_id res chain seq x y z
N MET A 1 -42.47 -31.28 21.74
CA MET A 1 -42.48 -31.16 20.26
C MET A 1 -41.44 -30.11 19.88
N LYS A 2 -40.41 -30.49 19.13
CA LYS A 2 -39.43 -29.52 18.61
C LYS A 2 -40.09 -28.82 17.41
N LYS A 3 -40.36 -27.51 17.51
CA LYS A 3 -40.79 -26.72 16.34
C LYS A 3 -39.62 -26.72 15.35
N GLY A 4 -39.81 -27.35 14.20
CA GLY A 4 -38.87 -27.29 13.09
C GLY A 4 -38.91 -25.92 12.43
N PHE A 5 -37.75 -25.44 12.01
CA PHE A 5 -37.61 -24.21 11.22
C PHE A 5 -38.40 -24.36 9.91
N THR A 6 -39.15 -23.34 9.49
CA THR A 6 -39.86 -23.39 8.22
C THR A 6 -38.94 -22.95 7.08
N LEU A 7 -39.13 -23.53 5.89
CA LEU A 7 -38.38 -23.12 4.70
C LEU A 7 -38.64 -21.66 4.32
N ILE A 8 -39.87 -21.17 4.56
CA ILE A 8 -40.26 -19.79 4.25
C ILE A 8 -39.49 -18.79 5.13
N GLU A 9 -39.28 -19.10 6.42
CA GLU A 9 -38.48 -18.27 7.32
C GLU A 9 -37.04 -18.13 6.82
N LEU A 10 -36.44 -19.23 6.37
CA LEU A 10 -35.07 -19.21 5.84
C LEU A 10 -34.99 -18.40 4.53
N ILE A 11 -35.98 -18.54 3.64
CA ILE A 11 -36.03 -17.84 2.35
C ILE A 11 -36.13 -16.32 2.53
N VAL A 12 -36.95 -15.84 3.49
CA VAL A 12 -37.06 -14.41 3.77
C VAL A 12 -35.75 -13.85 4.31
N VAL A 13 -35.05 -14.60 5.17
CA VAL A 13 -33.76 -14.17 5.74
C VAL A 13 -32.69 -14.03 4.66
N ILE A 14 -32.53 -15.03 3.78
CA ILE A 14 -31.54 -14.93 2.70
C ILE A 14 -31.87 -13.84 1.68
N ALA A 15 -33.17 -13.57 1.45
CA ALA A 15 -33.59 -12.48 0.57
C ALA A 15 -33.19 -11.11 1.14
N ILE A 16 -33.37 -10.88 2.44
CA ILE A 16 -32.94 -9.65 3.10
C ILE A 16 -31.40 -9.52 3.07
N ILE A 17 -30.67 -10.60 3.36
CA ILE A 17 -29.19 -10.61 3.31
C ILE A 17 -28.71 -10.29 1.88
N ALA A 18 -29.34 -10.83 0.84
CA ALA A 18 -28.96 -10.58 -0.54
C ALA A 18 -29.13 -9.10 -0.93
N VAL A 19 -30.23 -8.46 -0.53
CA VAL A 19 -30.47 -7.03 -0.78
C VAL A 19 -29.43 -6.18 -0.05
N LEU A 20 -29.14 -6.47 1.23
CA LEU A 20 -28.13 -5.74 1.99
C LEU A 20 -26.73 -5.92 1.39
N ALA A 21 -26.36 -7.16 1.01
CA ALA A 21 -25.08 -7.45 0.39
C ALA A 21 -24.90 -6.72 -0.95
N ALA A 22 -25.95 -6.63 -1.77
CA ALA A 22 -25.91 -5.92 -3.05
C ALA A 22 -25.58 -4.42 -2.90
N ILE A 23 -26.04 -3.79 -1.82
CA ILE A 23 -25.76 -2.37 -1.53
C ILE A 23 -24.36 -2.19 -0.93
N VAL A 24 -23.96 -3.08 -0.02
CA VAL A 24 -22.71 -2.93 0.75
C VAL A 24 -21.48 -3.33 -0.07
N ALA A 25 -21.56 -4.39 -0.88
CA ALA A 25 -20.43 -4.90 -1.65
C ALA A 25 -19.71 -3.85 -2.51
N PRO A 26 -20.37 -3.04 -3.36
CA PRO A 26 -19.68 -2.06 -4.18
C PRO A 26 -19.00 -0.97 -3.34
N ASN A 27 -19.58 -0.59 -2.21
CA ASN A 27 -18.98 0.41 -1.31
C ASN A 27 -17.74 -0.15 -0.60
N ALA A 28 -17.78 -1.43 -0.20
CA ALA A 28 -16.64 -2.11 0.39
C ALA A 28 -15.44 -2.16 -0.58
N PHE A 29 -15.66 -2.49 -1.85
CA PHE A 29 -14.59 -2.50 -2.86
C PHE A 29 -13.95 -1.11 -3.05
N LYS A 30 -14.76 -0.05 -3.11
CA LYS A 30 -14.26 1.34 -3.19
C LYS A 30 -13.45 1.74 -1.96
N ALA A 31 -13.88 1.32 -0.76
CA ALA A 31 -13.16 1.61 0.47
C ALA A 31 -11.80 0.91 0.50
N ILE A 32 -11.72 -0.34 0.04
CA ILE A 32 -10.47 -1.07 -0.11
C ILE A 32 -9.55 -0.34 -1.09
N GLU A 33 -10.04 0.01 -2.27
CA GLU A 33 -9.27 0.73 -3.28
C GLU A 33 -8.74 2.09 -2.77
N LYS A 34 -9.57 2.85 -2.07
CA LYS A 34 -9.14 4.10 -1.42
C LYS A 34 -8.06 3.85 -0.37
N GLY A 35 -8.17 2.76 0.41
CA GLY A 35 -7.14 2.33 1.34
C GLY A 35 -5.83 2.02 0.62
N LYS A 36 -5.91 1.36 -0.54
CA LYS A 36 -4.74 1.07 -1.38
C LYS A 36 -4.02 2.33 -1.85
N ILE A 37 -4.79 3.29 -2.38
CA ILE A 37 -4.28 4.60 -2.82
C ILE A 37 -3.62 5.34 -1.64
N SER A 38 -4.27 5.36 -0.48
CA SER A 38 -3.73 6.06 0.69
C SER A 38 -2.41 5.45 1.18
N ALA A 39 -2.28 4.13 1.15
CA ALA A 39 -1.04 3.44 1.50
C ALA A 39 0.10 3.82 0.53
N THR A 40 -0.16 3.73 -0.78
CA THR A 40 0.83 4.09 -1.81
C THR A 40 1.25 5.57 -1.74
N ILE A 41 0.32 6.48 -1.42
CA ILE A 41 0.67 7.89 -1.17
C ILE A 41 1.61 8.03 0.06
N GLY A 42 1.40 7.23 1.10
CA GLY A 42 2.28 7.17 2.26
C GLY A 42 3.69 6.73 1.88
N ASP A 43 3.78 5.63 1.13
CA ASP A 43 5.06 5.08 0.66
C ASP A 43 5.82 6.10 -0.21
N TYR A 44 5.13 6.73 -1.17
CA TYR A 44 5.72 7.76 -2.03
C TYR A 44 6.23 8.98 -1.25
N LYS A 45 5.53 9.39 -0.19
CA LYS A 45 6.00 10.49 0.67
C LYS A 45 7.28 10.14 1.41
N SER A 46 7.41 8.91 1.90
CA SER A 46 8.63 8.42 2.53
C SER A 46 9.80 8.42 1.55
N ILE A 47 9.59 7.86 0.34
CA ILE A 47 10.61 7.83 -0.72
C ILE A 47 11.00 9.24 -1.15
N LYS A 48 10.04 10.14 -1.35
CA LYS A 48 10.30 11.55 -1.69
C LYS A 48 11.13 12.23 -0.61
N THR A 49 10.83 11.99 0.67
CA THR A 49 11.58 12.59 1.78
C THR A 49 13.01 12.09 1.80
N ALA A 50 13.21 10.79 1.58
CA ALA A 50 14.55 10.21 1.46
C ALA A 50 15.34 10.78 0.27
N ALA A 51 14.69 10.93 -0.90
CA ALA A 51 15.30 11.54 -2.08
C ALA A 51 15.73 12.99 -1.87
N MET A 52 14.92 13.78 -1.14
CA MET A 52 15.28 15.16 -0.81
C MET A 52 16.43 15.24 0.20
N ALA A 53 16.48 14.35 1.19
CA ALA A 53 17.59 14.28 2.15
C ALA A 53 18.89 13.89 1.46
N TYR A 54 18.85 12.84 0.63
CA TYR A 54 19.98 12.42 -0.20
C TYR A 54 20.53 13.58 -1.06
N TYR A 55 19.65 14.33 -1.73
CA TYR A 55 20.06 15.49 -2.53
C TYR A 55 20.67 16.61 -1.69
N ALA A 56 20.14 16.84 -0.48
CA ALA A 56 20.66 17.87 0.42
C ALA A 56 22.11 17.59 0.84
N ASP A 57 22.46 16.31 1.02
CA ASP A 57 23.76 15.90 1.55
C ASP A 57 24.79 15.65 0.43
N THR A 58 24.37 15.04 -0.68
CA THR A 58 25.26 14.66 -1.79
C THR A 58 25.30 15.71 -2.91
N GLY A 59 24.32 16.60 -2.96
CA GLY A 59 24.15 17.58 -4.05
C GLY A 59 23.74 16.99 -5.40
N VAL A 60 23.51 15.67 -5.47
CA VAL A 60 23.09 14.94 -6.67
C VAL A 60 21.77 14.23 -6.43
N TRP A 61 20.96 14.11 -7.48
CA TRP A 61 19.75 13.31 -7.37
C TRP A 61 20.13 11.82 -7.42
N PRO A 62 19.40 10.96 -6.68
CA PRO A 62 19.63 9.52 -6.71
C PRO A 62 19.41 9.00 -8.14
N ALA A 63 20.19 7.99 -8.53
CA ALA A 63 20.20 7.45 -9.89
C ALA A 63 18.82 6.89 -10.30
N ASP A 64 18.50 6.95 -11.58
CA ASP A 64 17.25 6.37 -12.09
C ASP A 64 17.40 4.85 -12.29
N GLY A 65 16.39 4.09 -11.89
CA GLY A 65 16.28 2.65 -12.13
C GLY A 65 16.83 1.79 -11.01
N THR A 66 15.95 1.32 -10.11
CA THR A 66 16.38 0.69 -8.87
C THR A 66 15.37 -0.31 -8.31
N ASP A 67 15.67 -1.59 -8.51
CA ASP A 67 15.04 -2.65 -7.73
C ASP A 67 15.39 -2.47 -6.25
N LYS A 68 14.40 -2.66 -5.37
CA LYS A 68 14.52 -2.72 -3.89
C LYS A 68 15.67 -3.60 -3.37
N ASP A 69 16.20 -4.49 -4.21
CA ASP A 69 17.19 -5.52 -3.86
C ASP A 69 18.64 -5.07 -4.09
N THR A 70 18.88 -4.11 -4.99
CA THR A 70 20.21 -3.56 -5.29
C THR A 70 20.49 -2.23 -4.58
N ASP A 71 19.47 -1.63 -3.94
CA ASP A 71 19.47 -0.29 -3.36
C ASP A 71 20.23 0.80 -4.17
N PRO A 72 20.11 0.89 -5.51
CA PRO A 72 20.97 1.81 -6.27
C PRO A 72 20.64 3.30 -6.11
N ASN A 73 19.67 3.67 -5.25
CA ASN A 73 19.31 5.05 -4.92
C ASN A 73 20.00 5.54 -3.62
N GLY A 74 20.71 4.67 -2.90
CA GLY A 74 21.48 5.07 -1.71
C GLY A 74 20.66 5.48 -0.49
N PHE A 75 19.39 5.09 -0.41
CA PHE A 75 18.53 5.49 0.70
C PHE A 75 18.67 4.61 1.94
N VAL A 76 18.98 3.32 1.78
CA VAL A 76 19.04 2.35 2.89
C VAL A 76 20.48 1.93 3.21
N LYS A 77 21.36 1.92 2.21
CA LYS A 77 22.79 1.60 2.30
C LYS A 77 23.59 2.72 1.66
N ASP A 78 24.80 2.91 2.17
CA ASP A 78 25.78 3.83 1.61
C ASP A 78 26.03 3.48 0.13
N ASP A 79 25.79 4.45 -0.75
CA ASP A 79 26.01 4.34 -2.18
C ASP A 79 27.37 4.87 -2.62
N ALA A 80 28.26 5.13 -1.65
CA ALA A 80 29.57 5.75 -1.85
C ALA A 80 29.50 7.14 -2.49
N ALA A 81 28.36 7.84 -2.42
CA ALA A 81 28.26 9.23 -2.82
C ALA A 81 29.06 10.11 -1.85
N SER A 82 29.83 11.04 -2.42
CA SER A 82 30.57 12.03 -1.65
C SER A 82 29.60 12.91 -0.87
N GLY A 83 29.64 12.84 0.47
CA GLY A 83 28.78 13.64 1.35
C GLY A 83 27.59 12.88 1.94
N TRP A 84 27.47 11.57 1.73
CA TRP A 84 26.42 10.76 2.34
C TRP A 84 26.48 10.79 3.88
N ASP A 85 25.36 11.09 4.54
CA ASP A 85 25.16 11.11 6.00
C ASP A 85 23.99 10.20 6.44
N GLY A 86 23.58 9.30 5.53
CA GLY A 86 22.41 8.42 5.67
C GLY A 86 22.59 7.26 6.67
N PRO A 87 21.61 6.34 6.79
CA PRO A 87 20.54 6.06 5.83
C PRO A 87 19.33 6.99 5.95
N TYR A 88 18.75 7.33 4.79
CA TYR A 88 17.58 8.23 4.67
C TYR A 88 16.23 7.50 4.74
N LEU A 89 16.28 6.16 4.75
CA LEU A 89 15.12 5.30 4.85
C LEU A 89 15.47 4.06 5.69
N GLU A 90 14.63 3.72 6.67
CA GLU A 90 14.83 2.52 7.50
C GLU A 90 14.69 1.22 6.70
N LYS A 91 13.72 1.21 5.77
CA LYS A 91 13.44 0.08 4.89
C LYS A 91 12.63 0.55 3.68
N TRP A 92 12.95 0.00 2.51
CA TRP A 92 12.11 0.13 1.33
C TRP A 92 10.66 -0.30 1.62
N PRO A 93 9.66 0.53 1.26
CA PRO A 93 8.28 0.10 1.29
C PRO A 93 8.14 -1.21 0.52
N ALA A 94 7.20 -2.05 0.97
CA ALA A 94 6.89 -3.28 0.26
C ALA A 94 6.32 -2.98 -1.14
N ARG A 95 5.93 -4.00 -1.89
CA ARG A 95 5.38 -3.81 -3.24
C ARG A 95 4.18 -2.87 -3.28
N ALA A 96 4.01 -2.20 -4.42
CA ALA A 96 2.84 -1.41 -4.69
C ALA A 96 1.56 -2.25 -4.51
N ASN A 97 0.48 -1.63 -4.06
CA ASN A 97 -0.74 -2.34 -3.64
C ASN A 97 -1.52 -3.02 -4.80
N TRP A 98 -1.07 -2.82 -6.04
CA TRP A 98 -1.56 -3.48 -7.25
C TRP A 98 -0.53 -4.44 -7.87
N GLY A 99 0.57 -4.70 -7.17
CA GLY A 99 1.71 -5.46 -7.69
C GLY A 99 2.74 -4.56 -8.38
N GLY A 100 3.95 -5.08 -8.54
CA GLY A 100 5.10 -4.31 -9.01
C GLY A 100 5.92 -3.68 -7.88
N ASP A 101 7.13 -3.29 -8.22
CA ASP A 101 8.01 -2.50 -7.36
C ASP A 101 7.75 -1.00 -7.61
N TYR A 102 8.28 -0.13 -6.74
CA TYR A 102 8.00 1.31 -6.74
C TYR A 102 8.85 2.11 -7.72
#